data_AF-A0A838DGS4-F1
#
_entry.id   AF-A0A838DGS4-F1
#
_cell.length_a   1.000
_cell.length_b   1.000
_cell.length_c   1.000
_cell.angle_alpha   90.00
_cell.angle_beta   90.00
_cell.angle_gamma   90.00
#
_symmetry.space_group_name_H-M   'P 1'
#
loop_
_entity.id
_entity.type
_entity.pdbx_description
1 polymer ?
#
loop_
_entity_poly.entity_id
_entity_poly.type
_entity_poly.pdbx_seq_one_letter_code
_entity_poly.pdbx_strand_id
1 'polypeptide(L)'
;MATETTENQPQSAKNIHRVRIGLNVVLQVAMVLFLAAMINYLGFEHYRRWDLSRDKKYELSDKSKRFLDSIKGKIRMTVFFGPGNPIGQDVQNLLTQYQYAAKGRIDVENIDPERSLSRAKEVFDKYKVVSDESLLIVDYEGRHKTVKASEMAEVDPGNPMFGESPKVTAFKGEQAVTSAMIDLVEGKKNTLGYVVGHKEPPIADAPPTISSSMTPEAGARSPISVLKQFIESENIKIEELNLFDVPTIPEEMKTIAIVGPQYDFSDREMQLLRDFWEKQGRILLLLDVTARTPKLHAFLGELGVKVNDDRLMANVKTGIQEVARVRDVLGRFLPDSPITRRLVEVRAPFLGATSSLDLAAADPSRPSNIKVQPLAQAEKGYWGEADYNSEDETVLQYTPGRDHDAPLNIAASIEKGGSGDDRVQAASSRMVLVSNATFVQDNALTQDQQGLDFVSGSVNWLMNREQLIGIAPKVPTTLTFSLDENAMRNLRWVVLFLMPLIPAIIGLAVWWRRRA
;
A
#
# COMPACT_ATOMS: atom_id res chain seq x y z
N MET A 1 -29.98 -80.62 -65.92
CA MET A 1 -30.83 -81.05 -64.77
C MET A 1 -29.93 -81.21 -63.57
N ALA A 2 -30.47 -80.91 -62.38
CA ALA A 2 -29.90 -81.05 -61.03
C ALA A 2 -28.94 -79.94 -60.57
N THR A 3 -29.56 -78.93 -59.95
CA THR A 3 -29.08 -78.01 -58.92
C THR A 3 -29.08 -78.67 -57.54
N GLU A 4 -28.03 -78.46 -56.75
CA GLU A 4 -28.01 -78.62 -55.28
C GLU A 4 -27.05 -77.56 -54.70
N THR A 5 -27.58 -76.52 -54.04
CA THR A 5 -27.75 -76.32 -52.59
C THR A 5 -26.51 -75.75 -51.88
N THR A 6 -26.60 -74.49 -51.44
CA THR A 6 -25.78 -73.99 -50.33
C THR A 6 -26.71 -73.48 -49.23
N GLU A 7 -26.60 -74.17 -48.10
CA GLU A 7 -27.36 -74.05 -46.86
C GLU A 7 -27.01 -72.73 -46.15
N ASN A 8 -28.02 -71.97 -45.73
CA ASN A 8 -27.84 -70.68 -45.05
C ASN A 8 -28.21 -70.84 -43.57
N GLN A 9 -27.22 -70.76 -42.67
CA GLN A 9 -27.43 -70.89 -41.23
C GLN A 9 -28.15 -69.65 -40.64
N PRO A 10 -29.10 -69.83 -39.70
CA PRO A 10 -29.76 -68.71 -39.06
C PRO A 10 -28.86 -68.08 -37.97
N GLN A 11 -28.58 -66.78 -38.10
CA GLN A 11 -27.91 -66.00 -37.05
C GLN A 11 -28.85 -65.78 -35.86
N SER A 12 -28.45 -66.30 -34.69
CA SER A 12 -29.15 -66.14 -33.42
C SER A 12 -29.33 -64.67 -33.05
N ALA A 13 -30.56 -64.26 -32.74
CA ALA A 13 -30.89 -62.93 -32.25
C ALA A 13 -30.17 -62.64 -30.91
N LYS A 14 -29.32 -61.60 -30.87
CA LYS A 14 -28.68 -61.12 -29.64
C LYS A 14 -29.73 -60.45 -28.75
N ASN A 15 -30.01 -61.06 -27.61
CA ASN A 15 -30.85 -60.47 -26.56
C ASN A 15 -30.23 -59.16 -26.05
N ILE A 16 -30.85 -58.03 -26.38
CA ILE A 16 -30.44 -56.72 -25.88
C ILE A 16 -30.82 -56.67 -24.39
N HIS A 17 -29.82 -56.60 -23.51
CA HIS A 17 -29.99 -56.46 -22.05
C HIS A 17 -30.52 -55.05 -21.68
N ARG A 18 -31.72 -54.70 -22.14
CA ARG A 18 -32.37 -53.40 -21.91
C ARG A 18 -32.50 -53.04 -20.42
N VAL A 19 -32.69 -54.04 -19.57
CA VAL A 19 -32.77 -53.89 -18.10
C VAL A 19 -31.42 -53.45 -17.51
N ARG A 20 -30.30 -53.99 -18.00
CA ARG A 20 -28.96 -53.63 -17.52
C ARG A 20 -28.57 -52.22 -17.95
N ILE A 21 -28.98 -51.81 -19.16
CA ILE A 21 -28.79 -50.44 -19.65
C ILE A 21 -29.64 -49.46 -18.84
N GLY A 22 -30.91 -49.78 -18.57
CA GLY A 22 -31.78 -48.96 -17.72
C GLY A 22 -31.23 -48.79 -16.30
N LEU A 23 -30.74 -49.87 -15.68
CA LEU A 23 -30.13 -49.82 -14.35
C LEU A 23 -28.87 -48.95 -14.32
N ASN A 24 -28.00 -49.06 -15.33
CA ASN A 24 -26.81 -48.22 -15.43
C ASN A 24 -27.15 -46.74 -15.60
N VAL A 25 -28.17 -46.40 -16.39
CA VAL A 25 -28.61 -45.01 -16.58
C VAL A 25 -29.18 -44.44 -15.27
N VAL A 26 -30.01 -45.21 -14.56
CA VAL A 26 -30.55 -44.79 -13.26
C VAL A 26 -29.41 -44.58 -12.24
N LEU A 27 -28.43 -45.48 -12.20
CA LEU A 27 -27.26 -45.35 -11.33
C LEU A 27 -26.41 -44.12 -11.68
N GLN A 28 -26.19 -43.84 -12.97
CA GLN A 28 -25.48 -42.65 -13.43
C GLN A 28 -26.22 -41.37 -13.06
N VAL A 29 -27.54 -41.31 -13.26
CA VAL A 29 -28.37 -40.17 -12.87
C VAL A 29 -28.34 -39.96 -11.36
N ALA A 30 -28.44 -41.03 -10.57
CA ALA A 30 -28.33 -40.97 -9.12
C ALA A 30 -26.95 -40.47 -8.66
N MET A 31 -25.87 -40.93 -9.29
CA MET A 31 -24.52 -40.42 -9.03
C MET A 31 -24.38 -38.94 -9.37
N VAL A 32 -24.90 -38.48 -10.51
CA VAL A 32 -24.85 -37.07 -10.91
C VAL A 32 -25.62 -36.19 -9.92
N LEU A 33 -26.81 -36.63 -9.49
CA LEU A 33 -27.59 -35.91 -8.48
C LEU A 33 -26.90 -35.88 -7.12
N PHE A 34 -26.30 -37.00 -6.70
CA PHE A 34 -25.51 -37.07 -5.48
C PHE A 34 -24.31 -36.11 -5.52
N LEU A 35 -23.60 -36.07 -6.65
CA LEU A 35 -22.44 -35.20 -6.85
C LEU A 35 -22.86 -33.72 -6.90
N ALA A 36 -24.00 -33.41 -7.52
CA ALA A 36 -24.60 -32.07 -7.51
C ALA A 36 -25.00 -31.64 -6.10
N ALA A 37 -25.64 -32.52 -5.31
CA ALA A 37 -26.00 -32.25 -3.93
C ALA A 37 -24.76 -32.06 -3.05
N MET A 38 -23.71 -32.88 -3.24
CA MET A 38 -22.44 -32.76 -2.53
C MET A 38 -21.72 -31.45 -2.86
N ILE A 39 -21.64 -31.07 -4.14
CA ILE A 39 -21.06 -29.79 -4.57
C ILE A 39 -21.87 -28.63 -3.98
N ASN A 40 -23.21 -28.70 -4.00
CA ASN A 40 -24.04 -27.64 -3.45
C ASN A 40 -23.87 -27.51 -1.93
N TYR A 41 -23.80 -28.64 -1.21
CA TYR A 41 -23.54 -28.67 0.23
C TYR A 41 -22.17 -28.09 0.59
N LEU A 42 -21.11 -28.52 -0.10
CA LEU A 42 -19.77 -27.94 0.04
C LEU A 42 -19.76 -26.45 -0.32
N GLY A 43 -20.49 -26.05 -1.37
CA GLY A 43 -20.60 -24.67 -1.79
C GLY A 43 -21.32 -23.76 -0.78
N PHE A 44 -22.31 -24.29 -0.05
CA PHE A 44 -23.07 -23.54 0.95
C PHE A 44 -22.34 -23.44 2.29
N GLU A 45 -21.72 -24.53 2.75
CA GLU A 45 -21.07 -24.58 4.06
C GLU A 45 -19.61 -24.09 4.04
N HIS A 46 -18.91 -24.28 2.91
CA HIS A 46 -17.52 -23.87 2.71
C HIS A 46 -17.38 -22.81 1.60
N TYR A 47 -18.32 -21.86 1.54
CA TYR A 47 -18.25 -20.78 0.57
C TYR A 47 -16.95 -20.00 0.71
N ARG A 48 -16.03 -20.21 -0.24
CA ARG A 48 -14.73 -19.53 -0.30
C ARG A 48 -14.65 -18.80 -1.64
N ARG A 49 -14.75 -17.47 -1.59
CA ARG A 49 -14.67 -16.63 -2.77
C ARG A 49 -13.20 -16.48 -3.17
N TRP A 50 -12.83 -17.04 -4.31
CA TRP A 50 -11.53 -16.78 -4.93
C TRP A 50 -11.66 -15.60 -5.88
N ASP A 51 -10.96 -14.51 -5.57
CA ASP A 51 -10.82 -13.37 -6.47
C ASP A 51 -9.70 -13.67 -7.48
N LEU A 52 -10.09 -13.97 -8.72
CA LEU A 52 -9.18 -14.19 -9.86
C LEU A 52 -8.82 -12.88 -10.59
N SER A 53 -9.25 -11.72 -10.08
CA SER A 53 -8.86 -10.43 -10.67
C SER A 53 -7.38 -10.17 -10.45
N ARG A 54 -6.73 -9.58 -11.45
CA ARG A 54 -5.28 -9.33 -11.47
C ARG A 54 -4.79 -8.52 -10.26
N ASP A 55 -5.64 -7.64 -9.74
CA ASP A 55 -5.30 -6.75 -8.62
C ASP A 55 -5.99 -7.11 -7.30
N LYS A 56 -6.75 -8.22 -7.23
CA LYS A 56 -7.58 -8.58 -6.06
C LYS A 56 -8.38 -7.39 -5.52
N LYS A 57 -9.05 -6.67 -6.41
CA LYS A 57 -9.63 -5.33 -6.14
C LYS A 57 -10.66 -5.35 -5.00
N TYR A 58 -11.25 -6.51 -4.71
CA TYR A 58 -12.33 -6.66 -3.74
C TYR A 58 -11.90 -7.41 -2.47
N GLU A 59 -10.61 -7.68 -2.28
CA GLU A 59 -10.09 -8.28 -1.05
C GLU A 59 -9.57 -7.19 -0.10
N LEU A 60 -10.02 -7.21 1.17
CA LEU A 60 -9.51 -6.31 2.20
C LEU A 60 -8.00 -6.49 2.38
N SER A 61 -7.31 -5.36 2.58
CA SER A 61 -5.92 -5.32 2.99
C SER A 61 -5.70 -6.10 4.28
N ASP A 62 -4.49 -6.61 4.43
CA ASP A 62 -4.14 -7.33 5.65
C ASP A 62 -4.17 -6.43 6.89
N LYS A 63 -3.90 -5.13 6.70
CA LYS A 63 -4.00 -4.12 7.75
C LYS A 63 -5.45 -4.03 8.26
N SER A 64 -6.43 -3.87 7.37
CA SER A 64 -7.84 -3.82 7.74
C SER A 64 -8.29 -5.11 8.42
N LYS A 65 -7.92 -6.29 7.91
CA LYS A 65 -8.26 -7.58 8.55
C LYS A 65 -7.75 -7.70 9.99
N ARG A 66 -6.50 -7.33 10.27
CA ARG A 66 -5.94 -7.38 11.64
C ARG A 66 -6.49 -6.33 12.56
N PHE A 67 -6.76 -5.14 12.03
CA PHE A 67 -7.48 -4.14 12.78
C PHE A 67 -8.84 -4.67 13.23
N LEU A 68 -9.62 -5.30 12.32
CA LEU A 68 -10.88 -5.94 12.67
C LEU A 68 -10.74 -7.03 13.75
N ASP A 69 -9.65 -7.82 13.71
CA ASP A 69 -9.38 -8.81 14.75
C ASP A 69 -9.17 -8.18 16.14
N SER A 70 -8.57 -6.99 16.20
CA SER A 70 -8.32 -6.27 17.46
C SER A 70 -9.57 -5.65 18.12
N ILE A 71 -10.67 -5.50 17.37
CA ILE A 71 -11.89 -4.82 17.84
C ILE A 71 -12.68 -5.73 18.78
N LYS A 72 -12.96 -5.25 20.00
CA LYS A 72 -13.70 -6.03 21.01
C LYS A 72 -15.21 -5.82 20.96
N GLY A 73 -15.66 -4.60 20.61
CA GLY A 73 -17.07 -4.24 20.56
C GLY A 73 -17.75 -4.53 19.21
N LYS A 74 -19.06 -4.28 19.15
CA LYS A 74 -19.82 -4.30 17.90
C LYS A 74 -19.76 -2.93 17.24
N ILE A 75 -19.56 -2.90 15.93
CA ILE A 75 -19.61 -1.69 15.11
C ILE A 75 -20.89 -1.72 14.29
N ARG A 76 -21.64 -0.62 14.31
CA ARG A 76 -22.80 -0.43 13.43
C ARG A 76 -22.43 0.54 12.32
N MET A 77 -22.72 0.15 11.09
CA MET A 77 -22.47 0.92 9.89
C MET A 77 -23.81 1.22 9.22
N THR A 78 -24.18 2.49 9.09
CA THR A 78 -25.42 2.89 8.43
C THR A 78 -25.09 3.64 7.14
N VAL A 79 -25.52 3.07 6.01
CA VAL A 79 -25.18 3.53 4.66
C VAL A 79 -26.34 4.37 4.11
N PHE A 80 -26.02 5.57 3.64
CA PHE A 80 -26.95 6.51 3.01
C PHE A 80 -26.50 6.81 1.58
N PHE A 81 -26.68 5.87 0.66
CA PHE A 81 -26.32 6.03 -0.74
C PHE A 81 -27.57 5.97 -1.60
N GLY A 82 -27.81 7.03 -2.38
CA GLY A 82 -28.91 7.08 -3.33
C GLY A 82 -28.65 6.17 -4.56
N PRO A 83 -29.70 5.73 -5.26
CA PRO A 83 -29.58 4.80 -6.39
C PRO A 83 -28.77 5.34 -7.59
N GLY A 84 -28.56 6.65 -7.68
CA GLY A 84 -27.76 7.28 -8.74
C GLY A 84 -26.27 7.46 -8.43
N ASN A 85 -25.79 7.08 -7.24
CA ASN A 85 -24.41 7.32 -6.85
C ASN A 85 -23.43 6.32 -7.54
N PRO A 86 -22.39 6.79 -8.25
CA PRO A 86 -21.51 5.94 -9.04
C PRO A 86 -20.70 4.93 -8.22
N ILE A 87 -20.50 5.16 -6.91
CA ILE A 87 -19.72 4.28 -6.03
C ILE A 87 -20.57 3.43 -5.08
N GLY A 88 -21.90 3.54 -5.14
CA GLY A 88 -22.80 2.85 -4.21
C GLY A 88 -22.61 1.32 -4.20
N GLN A 89 -22.43 0.71 -5.37
CA GLN A 89 -22.19 -0.73 -5.48
C GLN A 89 -20.82 -1.14 -4.92
N ASP A 90 -19.78 -0.34 -5.17
CA ASP A 90 -18.43 -0.61 -4.67
C ASP A 90 -18.39 -0.52 -3.14
N VAL A 91 -19.08 0.46 -2.55
CA VAL A 91 -19.23 0.59 -1.10
C VAL A 91 -20.00 -0.61 -0.51
N GLN A 92 -21.11 -1.03 -1.11
CA GLN A 92 -21.84 -2.21 -0.64
C GLN A 92 -20.99 -3.49 -0.67
N ASN A 93 -20.26 -3.70 -1.77
CA ASN A 93 -19.35 -4.83 -1.91
C ASN A 93 -18.26 -4.80 -0.83
N LEU A 94 -17.66 -3.63 -0.59
CA LEU A 94 -16.64 -3.41 0.42
C LEU A 94 -17.17 -3.72 1.84
N LEU A 95 -18.32 -3.17 2.20
CA LEU A 95 -18.93 -3.37 3.53
C LEU A 95 -19.33 -4.83 3.77
N THR A 96 -19.73 -5.55 2.72
CA THR A 96 -19.97 -7.00 2.79
C THR A 96 -18.68 -7.75 3.15
N GLN A 97 -17.52 -7.34 2.61
CA GLN A 97 -16.23 -7.92 2.99
C GLN A 97 -15.87 -7.62 4.45
N TYR A 98 -16.15 -6.41 4.93
CA TYR A 98 -15.98 -6.06 6.34
C TYR A 98 -16.84 -6.93 7.27
N GLN A 99 -18.12 -7.14 6.94
CA GLN A 99 -19.00 -8.03 7.70
C GLN A 99 -18.45 -9.45 7.78
N TYR A 100 -18.01 -10.00 6.64
CA TYR A 100 -17.44 -11.34 6.55
C TYR A 100 -16.14 -11.45 7.37
N ALA A 101 -15.21 -10.52 7.21
CA ALA A 101 -13.94 -10.50 7.91
C ALA A 101 -14.10 -10.29 9.43
N ALA A 102 -15.08 -9.49 9.85
CA ALA A 102 -15.33 -9.20 11.27
C ALA A 102 -16.05 -10.32 12.03
N LYS A 103 -16.43 -11.42 11.37
CA LYS A 103 -17.10 -12.60 11.96
C LYS A 103 -18.35 -12.22 12.78
N GLY A 104 -19.17 -11.30 12.24
CA GLY A 104 -20.43 -10.86 12.88
C GLY A 104 -20.29 -9.75 13.93
N ARG A 105 -19.11 -9.14 14.10
CA ARG A 105 -18.92 -7.93 14.93
C ARG A 105 -19.35 -6.64 14.22
N ILE A 106 -19.52 -6.67 12.90
CA ILE A 106 -19.98 -5.52 12.10
C ILE A 106 -21.42 -5.78 11.63
N ASP A 107 -22.30 -4.83 11.93
CA ASP A 107 -23.67 -4.78 11.47
C ASP A 107 -23.82 -3.65 10.44
N VAL A 108 -24.36 -3.93 9.26
CA VAL A 108 -24.54 -2.91 8.19
C VAL A 108 -26.02 -2.76 7.88
N GLU A 109 -26.53 -1.55 8.05
CA GLU A 109 -27.89 -1.14 7.69
C GLU A 109 -27.82 -0.23 6.47
N ASN A 110 -28.49 -0.61 5.36
CA ASN A 110 -28.54 0.22 4.17
C ASN A 110 -29.89 0.96 4.12
N ILE A 111 -29.83 2.29 4.10
CA ILE A 111 -31.01 3.17 4.09
C ILE A 111 -30.93 4.04 2.84
N ASP A 112 -31.86 3.82 1.91
CA ASP A 112 -32.03 4.72 0.77
C ASP A 112 -32.70 6.01 1.26
N PRO A 113 -32.00 7.17 1.22
CA PRO A 113 -32.52 8.42 1.75
C PRO A 113 -33.69 8.96 0.91
N GLU A 114 -33.78 8.61 -0.38
CA GLU A 114 -34.86 9.05 -1.27
C GLU A 114 -36.13 8.23 -1.06
N ARG A 115 -35.97 6.92 -0.85
CA ARG A 115 -37.11 6.00 -0.65
C ARG A 115 -37.60 5.95 0.80
N SER A 116 -36.72 6.19 1.77
CA SER A 116 -36.99 6.03 3.20
C SER A 116 -36.72 7.32 3.99
N LEU A 117 -37.33 8.44 3.57
CA LEU A 117 -37.13 9.76 4.15
C LEU A 117 -37.34 9.84 5.66
N SER A 118 -38.35 9.15 6.21
CA SER A 118 -38.64 9.15 7.65
C SER A 118 -37.53 8.50 8.47
N ARG A 119 -37.05 7.34 8.02
CA ARG A 119 -35.97 6.60 8.69
C ARG A 119 -34.63 7.32 8.54
N ALA A 120 -34.35 7.89 7.37
CA ALA A 120 -33.16 8.69 7.16
C ALA A 120 -33.13 9.93 8.07
N LYS A 121 -34.25 10.66 8.20
CA LYS A 121 -34.37 11.78 9.14
C LYS A 121 -34.15 11.37 10.59
N GLU A 122 -34.76 10.26 11.04
CA GLU A 122 -34.57 9.74 12.39
C GLU A 122 -33.09 9.48 12.72
N VAL A 123 -32.34 8.87 11.79
CA VAL A 123 -30.93 8.57 11.99
C VAL A 123 -30.07 9.83 11.91
N PHE A 124 -30.36 10.75 10.99
CA PHE A 124 -29.66 12.05 10.92
C PHE A 124 -29.89 12.90 12.16
N ASP A 125 -31.10 12.92 12.72
CA ASP A 125 -31.40 13.61 13.97
C ASP A 125 -30.68 12.95 15.16
N LYS A 126 -30.65 11.62 15.21
CA LYS A 126 -29.95 10.85 16.25
C LYS A 126 -28.45 11.17 16.28
N TYR A 127 -27.82 11.21 15.11
CA TYR A 127 -26.38 11.44 14.98
C TYR A 127 -26.01 12.91 14.74
N LYS A 128 -26.99 13.82 14.65
CA LYS A 128 -26.81 15.24 14.34
C LYS A 128 -25.99 15.47 13.07
N VAL A 129 -26.22 14.64 12.05
CA VAL A 129 -25.51 14.71 10.76
C VAL A 129 -26.33 15.53 9.79
N VAL A 130 -25.70 16.55 9.20
CA VAL A 130 -26.28 17.35 8.11
C VAL A 130 -25.36 17.24 6.91
N SER A 131 -25.85 16.57 5.86
CA SER A 131 -25.12 16.37 4.62
C SER A 131 -26.10 16.16 3.48
N ASP A 132 -25.82 16.80 2.34
CA ASP A 132 -26.46 16.60 1.05
C ASP A 132 -25.79 15.48 0.23
N GLU A 133 -24.55 15.13 0.56
CA GLU A 133 -23.82 14.02 -0.04
C GLU A 133 -24.23 12.64 0.52
N SER A 134 -24.09 11.62 -0.32
CA SER A 134 -24.15 10.22 0.14
C SER A 134 -23.03 9.95 1.15
N LEU A 135 -23.35 9.23 2.23
CA LEU A 135 -22.42 9.03 3.34
C LEU A 135 -22.61 7.69 4.04
N LEU A 136 -21.59 7.31 4.79
CA LEU A 136 -21.61 6.20 5.74
C LEU A 136 -21.46 6.77 7.15
N ILE A 137 -22.33 6.36 8.06
CA ILE A 137 -22.17 6.60 9.50
C ILE A 137 -21.60 5.33 10.12
N VAL A 138 -20.49 5.45 10.84
CA VAL A 138 -19.91 4.38 11.63
C VAL A 138 -20.13 4.70 13.11
N ASP A 139 -20.70 3.77 13.87
CA ASP A 139 -20.99 3.88 15.30
C ASP A 139 -20.23 2.78 16.07
N TYR A 140 -19.53 3.20 17.12
CA TYR A 140 -18.81 2.32 18.03
C TYR A 140 -18.86 2.87 19.46
N GLU A 141 -19.44 2.11 20.39
CA GLU A 141 -19.51 2.44 21.83
C GLU A 141 -20.03 3.87 22.10
N GLY A 142 -21.04 4.32 21.36
CA GLY A 142 -21.67 5.64 21.53
C GLY A 142 -20.91 6.81 20.88
N ARG A 143 -19.74 6.55 20.29
CA ARG A 143 -19.05 7.48 19.40
C ARG A 143 -19.46 7.19 17.96
N HIS A 144 -19.57 8.24 17.14
CA HIS A 144 -19.88 8.07 15.73
C HIS A 144 -18.97 8.95 14.87
N LYS A 145 -18.71 8.49 13.65
CA LYS A 145 -17.96 9.23 12.64
C LYS A 145 -18.64 9.06 11.29
N THR A 146 -18.70 10.14 10.53
CA THR A 146 -19.24 10.15 9.17
C THR A 146 -18.11 10.03 8.17
N VAL A 147 -18.34 9.28 7.10
CA VAL A 147 -17.45 9.15 5.95
C VAL A 147 -18.26 9.49 4.71
N LYS A 148 -17.87 10.54 4.01
CA LYS A 148 -18.61 11.03 2.83
C LYS A 148 -18.20 10.29 1.57
N ALA A 149 -19.07 10.26 0.56
CA ALA A 149 -18.76 9.69 -0.74
C ALA A 149 -17.51 10.33 -1.39
N SER A 150 -17.33 11.64 -1.22
CA SER A 150 -16.16 12.41 -1.66
C SER A 150 -14.85 11.97 -0.98
N GLU A 151 -14.91 11.41 0.23
CA GLU A 151 -13.75 10.85 0.94
C GLU A 151 -13.45 9.40 0.50
N MET A 152 -14.46 8.70 -0.03
CA MET A 152 -14.34 7.31 -0.48
C MET A 152 -13.94 7.19 -1.94
N ALA A 153 -14.08 8.24 -2.75
CA ALA A 153 -13.71 8.19 -4.15
C ALA A 153 -13.41 9.55 -4.74
N GLU A 154 -12.44 9.57 -5.65
CA GLU A 154 -12.24 10.67 -6.58
C GLU A 154 -13.12 10.42 -7.81
N VAL A 155 -13.94 11.41 -8.13
CA VAL A 155 -14.83 11.39 -9.28
C VAL A 155 -14.44 12.54 -10.18
N ASP A 156 -14.03 12.23 -11.40
CA ASP A 156 -13.95 13.21 -12.47
C ASP A 156 -15.40 13.54 -12.88
N PRO A 157 -15.87 14.79 -12.70
CA PRO A 157 -17.22 15.16 -13.09
C PRO A 157 -17.46 15.01 -14.62
N GLY A 158 -16.40 14.85 -15.42
CA GLY A 158 -16.48 14.85 -16.87
C GLY A 158 -16.89 16.23 -17.40
N ASN A 159 -17.02 16.35 -18.72
CA ASN A 159 -17.58 17.55 -19.33
C ASN A 159 -19.01 17.30 -19.88
N PRO A 160 -20.06 17.83 -19.20
CA PRO A 160 -21.45 17.68 -19.65
C PRO A 160 -21.71 18.28 -21.03
N MET A 161 -20.96 19.32 -21.45
CA MET A 161 -21.09 19.90 -22.79
C MET A 161 -20.68 18.91 -23.90
N PHE A 162 -19.78 17.97 -23.60
CA PHE A 162 -19.36 16.92 -24.53
C PHE A 162 -20.09 15.59 -24.30
N GLY A 163 -21.10 15.55 -23.42
CA GLY A 163 -21.83 14.34 -23.08
C GLY A 163 -21.02 13.32 -22.27
N GLU A 164 -19.91 13.75 -21.67
CA GLU A 164 -19.11 12.90 -20.80
C GLU A 164 -19.80 12.76 -19.43
N SER A 165 -20.08 11.52 -19.03
CA SER A 165 -20.63 11.23 -17.70
C SER A 165 -19.53 11.24 -16.64
N PRO A 166 -19.86 11.53 -15.37
CA PRO A 166 -18.91 11.45 -14.27
C PRO A 166 -18.27 10.06 -14.19
N LYS A 167 -16.96 10.01 -14.06
CA LYS A 167 -16.19 8.76 -13.96
C LYS A 167 -15.45 8.71 -12.64
N VAL A 168 -15.58 7.60 -11.94
CA VAL A 168 -14.76 7.32 -10.75
C VAL A 168 -13.34 7.07 -11.22
N THR A 169 -12.42 7.97 -10.90
CA THR A 169 -10.99 7.86 -11.24
C THR A 169 -10.24 7.03 -10.20
N ALA A 170 -10.65 7.13 -8.94
CA ALA A 170 -10.03 6.42 -7.83
C ALA A 170 -11.07 6.04 -6.78
N PHE A 171 -11.14 4.76 -6.37
CA PHE A 171 -11.94 4.32 -5.22
C PHE A 171 -11.04 4.08 -4.00
N LYS A 172 -11.20 4.89 -2.95
CA LYS A 172 -10.45 4.87 -1.68
C LYS A 172 -11.32 4.42 -0.49
N GLY A 173 -12.43 3.74 -0.76
CA GLY A 173 -13.43 3.38 0.27
C GLY A 173 -12.84 2.55 1.42
N GLU A 174 -11.94 1.60 1.16
CA GLU A 174 -11.34 0.79 2.23
C GLU A 174 -10.52 1.64 3.21
N GLN A 175 -9.72 2.57 2.68
CA GLN A 175 -8.91 3.49 3.46
C GLN A 175 -9.80 4.39 4.33
N ALA A 176 -10.81 5.00 3.73
CA ALA A 176 -11.72 5.92 4.44
C ALA A 176 -12.51 5.21 5.55
N VAL A 177 -13.05 4.01 5.27
CA VAL A 177 -13.81 3.22 6.26
C VAL A 177 -12.92 2.69 7.38
N THR A 178 -11.73 2.16 7.05
CA THR A 178 -10.78 1.67 8.07
C THR A 178 -10.31 2.81 8.96
N SER A 179 -9.92 3.95 8.36
CA SER A 179 -9.55 5.17 9.08
C SER A 179 -10.62 5.58 10.09
N ALA A 180 -11.88 5.66 9.64
CA ALA A 180 -12.97 6.06 10.51
C ALA A 180 -13.19 5.10 11.69
N MET A 181 -13.04 3.79 11.47
CA MET A 181 -13.11 2.83 12.57
C MET A 181 -11.92 2.94 13.53
N ILE A 182 -10.70 3.16 13.02
CA ILE A 182 -9.50 3.36 13.84
C ILE A 182 -9.70 4.55 14.77
N ASP A 183 -10.12 5.70 14.23
CA ASP A 183 -10.45 6.91 15.01
C ASP A 183 -11.45 6.61 16.12
N LEU A 184 -12.51 5.89 15.77
CA LEU A 184 -13.58 5.54 16.71
C LEU A 184 -13.12 4.58 17.80
N VAL A 185 -12.26 3.62 17.49
CA VAL A 185 -11.76 2.66 18.49
C VAL A 185 -10.75 3.34 19.41
N GLU A 186 -9.81 4.12 18.86
CA GLU A 186 -8.75 4.77 19.63
C GLU A 186 -9.25 5.94 20.48
N GLY A 187 -10.23 6.71 20.00
CA GLY A 187 -10.87 7.80 20.76
C GLY A 187 -10.05 9.06 20.96
N LYS A 188 -8.76 9.02 20.61
CA LYS A 188 -7.85 10.16 20.61
C LYS A 188 -7.06 10.15 19.32
N LYS A 189 -6.75 11.33 18.78
CA LYS A 189 -5.80 11.47 17.69
C LYS A 189 -4.39 11.37 18.25
N ASN A 190 -3.55 10.55 17.64
CA ASN A 190 -2.13 10.52 17.97
C ASN A 190 -1.46 11.72 17.30
N THR A 191 -0.47 12.35 17.94
CA THR A 191 0.27 13.47 17.36
C THR A 191 1.68 13.03 16.99
N LEU A 192 2.09 13.34 15.76
CA LEU A 192 3.45 13.21 15.25
C LEU A 192 4.05 14.63 15.12
N GLY A 193 5.10 14.91 15.90
CA GLY A 193 5.83 16.17 15.78
C GLY A 193 6.77 16.14 14.58
N TYR A 194 6.51 16.93 13.55
CA TYR A 194 7.38 17.08 12.39
C TYR A 194 8.41 18.16 12.66
N VAL A 195 9.68 17.79 12.80
CA VAL A 195 10.74 18.73 13.14
C VAL A 195 10.98 19.68 11.97
N VAL A 196 11.03 20.97 12.29
CA VAL A 196 11.34 22.05 11.35
C VAL A 196 12.43 22.95 11.92
N GLY A 197 13.23 23.53 11.04
CA GLY A 197 14.27 24.51 11.39
C GLY A 197 15.59 24.29 10.66
N HIS A 198 15.77 23.14 10.01
CA HIS A 198 17.02 22.69 9.40
C HIS A 198 16.87 22.49 7.88
N LYS A 199 15.92 23.20 7.24
CA LYS A 199 15.51 23.08 5.82
C LYS A 199 14.91 21.72 5.44
N GLU A 200 14.15 21.15 6.36
CA GLU A 200 13.27 20.03 6.07
C GLU A 200 12.23 20.43 5.01
N PRO A 201 11.72 19.47 4.22
CA PRO A 201 10.63 19.73 3.30
C PRO A 201 9.40 20.29 4.05
N PRO A 202 8.75 21.36 3.56
CA PRO A 202 7.59 21.94 4.24
C PRO A 202 6.40 20.98 4.19
N ILE A 203 5.60 20.90 5.26
CA ILE A 203 4.40 20.02 5.32
C ILE A 203 3.13 20.70 4.78
N ALA A 204 3.17 22.02 4.59
CA ALA A 204 2.08 22.83 4.09
C ALA A 204 2.40 23.33 2.68
N ASP A 205 1.35 23.47 1.86
CA ASP A 205 1.48 24.10 0.56
C ASP A 205 1.92 25.56 0.71
N ALA A 206 2.71 26.04 -0.24
CA ALA A 206 3.10 27.43 -0.25
C ALA A 206 1.84 28.32 -0.37
N PRO A 207 1.83 29.51 0.26
CA PRO A 207 0.74 30.45 0.09
C PRO A 207 0.59 30.85 -1.39
N PRO A 208 -0.65 31.10 -1.86
CA PRO A 208 -0.89 31.50 -3.24
C PRO A 208 -0.14 32.78 -3.58
N THR A 209 0.49 32.80 -4.74
CA THR A 209 1.23 33.97 -5.24
C THR A 209 0.38 34.71 -6.26
N ILE A 210 0.44 36.04 -6.20
CA ILE A 210 -0.19 36.89 -7.23
C ILE A 210 0.79 36.97 -8.40
N SER A 211 0.47 36.29 -9.49
CA SER A 211 1.25 36.35 -10.72
C SER A 211 1.07 37.67 -11.45
N SER A 212 1.96 37.98 -12.38
CA SER A 212 1.90 39.19 -13.23
C SER A 212 0.59 39.31 -14.02
N SER A 213 -0.13 38.20 -14.19
CA SER A 213 -1.47 38.14 -14.79
C SER A 213 -2.62 38.58 -13.87
N MET A 214 -2.34 39.02 -12.63
CA MET A 214 -3.33 39.33 -11.58
C MET A 214 -4.29 38.17 -11.26
N THR A 215 -3.98 36.95 -11.69
CA THR A 215 -4.70 35.73 -11.31
C THR A 215 -4.01 35.11 -10.10
N PRO A 216 -4.75 34.73 -9.04
CA PRO A 216 -4.19 33.93 -7.96
C PRO A 216 -3.67 32.61 -8.52
N GLU A 217 -2.35 32.40 -8.48
CA GLU A 217 -1.77 31.09 -8.76
C GLU A 217 -1.71 30.30 -7.45
N ALA A 218 -2.16 29.05 -7.48
CA ALA A 218 -2.00 28.15 -6.34
C ALA A 218 -0.50 28.05 -6.03
N GLY A 219 -0.13 28.18 -4.76
CA GLY A 219 1.26 28.07 -4.35
C GLY A 219 1.79 26.66 -4.62
N ALA A 220 3.12 26.55 -4.71
CA ALA A 220 3.79 25.26 -4.89
C ALA A 220 3.33 24.27 -3.81
N ARG A 221 2.91 23.08 -4.24
CA ARG A 221 2.51 22.01 -3.32
C ARG A 221 3.69 21.57 -2.46
N SER A 222 3.40 21.16 -1.23
CA SER A 222 4.39 20.51 -0.38
C SER A 222 4.94 19.26 -1.11
N PRO A 223 6.27 19.04 -1.09
CA PRO A 223 6.88 17.86 -1.72
C PRO A 223 6.62 16.57 -0.94
N ILE A 224 5.91 16.60 0.20
CA ILE A 224 5.56 15.44 1.03
C ILE A 224 4.05 15.40 1.30
N SER A 225 3.24 15.98 0.39
CA SER A 225 1.79 16.05 0.53
C SER A 225 1.15 14.67 0.58
N VAL A 226 1.65 13.72 -0.24
CA VAL A 226 1.16 12.34 -0.29
C VAL A 226 1.44 11.64 1.02
N LEU A 227 2.66 11.79 1.55
CA LEU A 227 3.04 11.22 2.85
C LEU A 227 2.15 11.76 3.98
N LYS A 228 1.95 13.08 4.03
CA LYS A 228 1.11 13.73 5.03
C LYS A 228 -0.32 13.20 4.98
N GLN A 229 -0.94 13.24 3.80
CA GLN A 229 -2.32 12.75 3.62
C GLN A 229 -2.44 11.28 4.03
N PHE A 230 -1.43 10.47 3.68
CA PHE A 230 -1.42 9.06 4.02
C PHE A 230 -1.32 8.83 5.53
N ILE A 231 -0.39 9.49 6.24
CA ILE A 231 -0.27 9.41 7.71
C ILE A 231 -1.54 9.93 8.41
N GLU A 232 -2.09 11.04 7.95
CA GLU A 232 -3.34 11.62 8.50
C GLU A 232 -4.54 10.69 8.34
N SER A 233 -4.59 9.93 7.25
CA SER A 233 -5.60 8.91 7.05
C SER A 233 -5.52 7.76 8.07
N GLU A 234 -4.44 7.64 8.83
CA GLU A 234 -4.27 6.61 9.85
C GLU A 234 -4.55 7.09 11.29
N ASN A 235 -5.36 8.14 11.46
CA ASN A 235 -5.67 8.76 12.76
C ASN A 235 -4.46 9.44 13.44
N ILE A 236 -3.51 9.95 12.64
CA ILE A 236 -2.31 10.61 13.14
C ILE A 236 -2.31 12.07 12.69
N LYS A 237 -2.34 13.00 13.62
CA LYS A 237 -2.18 14.43 13.33
C LYS A 237 -0.70 14.76 13.23
N ILE A 238 -0.30 15.40 12.13
CA ILE A 238 1.06 15.94 11.98
C ILE A 238 1.04 17.40 12.44
N GLU A 239 1.95 17.75 13.35
CA GLU A 239 2.12 19.13 13.85
C GLU A 239 3.59 19.53 13.71
N GLU A 240 3.85 20.75 13.23
CA GLU A 240 5.22 21.27 13.15
C GLU A 240 5.80 21.47 14.56
N LEU A 241 7.05 21.07 14.73
CA LEU A 241 7.81 21.17 15.96
C LEU A 241 9.15 21.86 15.67
N ASN A 242 9.23 23.14 16.02
CA ASN A 242 10.51 23.85 16.00
C ASN A 242 11.22 23.66 17.35
N LEU A 243 12.33 22.92 17.34
CA LEU A 243 13.11 22.63 18.55
C LEU A 243 13.77 23.89 19.16
N PHE A 244 13.94 24.94 18.37
CA PHE A 244 14.47 26.21 18.83
C PHE A 244 13.47 26.96 19.74
N ASP A 245 12.19 26.88 19.40
CA ASP A 245 11.11 27.67 20.03
C ASP A 245 10.63 27.07 21.36
N VAL A 246 10.93 25.78 21.60
CA VAL A 246 10.45 25.07 22.79
C VAL A 246 11.56 24.81 23.82
N PRO A 247 11.27 24.86 25.12
CA PRO A 247 12.22 24.49 26.17
C PRO A 247 12.31 22.97 26.38
N THR A 248 11.26 22.23 26.01
CA THR A 248 11.18 20.76 26.01
C THR A 248 10.20 20.34 24.92
N ILE A 249 10.39 19.14 24.36
CA ILE A 249 9.39 18.55 23.48
C ILE A 249 8.11 18.30 24.30
N PRO A 250 6.92 18.73 23.83
CA PRO A 250 5.67 18.56 24.57
C PRO A 250 5.34 17.09 24.87
N GLU A 251 4.75 16.80 26.04
CA GLU A 251 4.48 15.43 26.50
C GLU A 251 3.43 14.69 25.64
N GLU A 252 2.56 15.44 24.96
CA GLU A 252 1.62 14.93 23.97
C GLU A 252 2.31 14.36 22.72
N MET A 253 3.50 14.86 22.37
CA MET A 253 4.27 14.44 21.20
C MET A 253 5.23 13.29 21.56
N LYS A 254 4.68 12.07 21.63
CA LYS A 254 5.49 10.88 21.93
C LYS A 254 6.36 10.41 20.76
N THR A 255 6.03 10.85 19.55
CA THR A 255 6.76 10.50 18.32
C THR A 255 7.10 11.77 17.56
N ILE A 256 8.33 11.87 17.07
CA ILE A 256 8.77 12.94 16.19
C ILE A 256 9.30 12.36 14.88
N ALA A 257 9.21 13.15 13.80
CA ALA A 257 9.78 12.86 12.50
C ALA A 257 10.79 13.95 12.14
N ILE A 258 12.02 13.54 11.82
CA ILE A 258 13.09 14.40 11.31
C ILE A 258 13.35 13.94 9.88
N VAL A 259 13.00 14.77 8.90
CA VAL A 259 13.00 14.38 7.48
C VAL A 259 13.95 15.27 6.70
N GLY A 260 15.12 14.71 6.36
CA GLY A 260 16.12 15.35 5.50
C GLY A 260 16.66 16.67 6.05
N PRO A 261 17.18 16.73 7.29
CA PRO A 261 17.78 17.96 7.80
C PRO A 261 19.02 18.32 6.98
N GLN A 262 19.04 19.53 6.40
CA GLN A 262 20.18 20.03 5.61
C GLN A 262 21.23 20.75 6.46
N TYR A 263 20.84 21.20 7.65
CA TYR A 263 21.72 21.83 8.62
C TYR A 263 21.86 20.97 9.88
N ASP A 264 23.03 21.02 10.51
CA ASP A 264 23.25 20.31 11.77
C ASP A 264 22.52 20.99 12.92
N PHE A 265 22.19 20.20 13.94
CA PHE A 265 21.50 20.67 15.13
C PHE A 265 22.45 21.44 16.06
N SER A 266 21.91 22.42 16.79
CA SER A 266 22.63 23.09 17.87
C SER A 266 22.84 22.15 19.06
N ASP A 267 23.77 22.49 19.96
CA ASP A 267 24.04 21.66 21.16
C ASP A 267 22.81 21.57 22.07
N ARG A 268 22.02 22.64 22.13
CA ARG A 268 20.75 22.67 22.87
C ARG A 268 19.73 21.71 22.26
N GLU A 269 19.54 21.73 20.94
CA GLU A 269 18.60 20.84 20.25
C GLU A 269 19.03 19.38 20.39
N MET A 270 20.32 19.09 20.27
CA MET A 270 20.84 17.74 20.49
C MET A 270 20.61 17.26 21.92
N GLN A 271 20.71 18.14 22.93
CA GLN A 271 20.35 17.78 24.30
C GLN A 271 18.85 17.48 24.42
N LEU A 272 17.97 18.26 23.77
CA LEU A 272 16.54 17.98 23.75
C LEU A 272 16.22 16.62 23.12
N LEU A 273 16.87 16.28 22.01
CA LEU A 273 16.70 14.98 21.35
C LEU A 273 17.17 13.82 22.23
N ARG A 274 18.28 13.99 22.96
CA ARG A 274 18.78 13.01 23.93
C ARG A 274 17.81 12.83 25.09
N ASP A 275 17.35 13.93 25.69
CA ASP A 275 16.39 13.88 26.79
C ASP A 275 15.08 13.24 26.35
N PHE A 276 14.62 13.54 25.13
CA PHE A 276 13.45 12.90 24.53
C PHE A 276 13.66 11.39 24.35
N TRP A 277 14.81 10.98 23.82
CA TRP A 277 15.16 9.57 23.68
C TRP A 277 15.20 8.84 25.03
N GLU A 278 15.80 9.44 26.06
CA GLU A 278 15.83 8.85 27.41
C GLU A 278 14.43 8.76 28.05
N LYS A 279 13.54 9.68 27.72
CA LYS A 279 12.13 9.68 28.15
C LYS A 279 11.22 8.82 27.25
N GLN A 280 11.74 7.73 26.69
CA GLN A 280 10.98 6.78 25.84
C GLN A 280 10.40 7.41 24.57
N GLY A 281 11.04 8.48 24.09
CA GLY A 281 10.70 9.15 22.84
C GLY A 281 10.89 8.24 21.63
N ARG A 282 10.07 8.46 20.61
CA ARG A 282 10.13 7.71 19.35
C ARG A 282 10.50 8.63 18.20
N ILE A 283 11.46 8.20 17.36
CA ILE A 283 12.03 9.06 16.32
C ILE A 283 11.97 8.34 14.97
N LEU A 284 11.28 8.93 14.00
CA LEU A 284 11.48 8.61 12.58
C LEU A 284 12.56 9.55 12.04
N LEU A 285 13.71 9.01 11.65
CA LEU A 285 14.83 9.80 11.13
C LEU A 285 15.14 9.38 9.70
N LEU A 286 14.90 10.29 8.77
CA LEU A 286 15.25 10.12 7.37
C LEU A 286 16.38 11.10 7.05
N LEU A 287 17.56 10.59 6.67
CA LEU A 287 18.73 11.42 6.44
C LEU A 287 18.77 11.94 5.00
N ASP A 288 19.10 13.22 4.86
CA ASP A 288 19.67 13.71 3.61
C ASP A 288 21.18 13.51 3.69
N VAL A 289 21.68 12.47 3.01
CA VAL A 289 23.11 12.12 3.05
C VAL A 289 23.98 13.19 2.39
N THR A 290 23.41 14.09 1.58
CA THR A 290 24.14 15.21 0.98
C THR A 290 24.45 16.32 1.98
N ALA A 291 23.72 16.37 3.09
CA ALA A 291 23.94 17.32 4.17
C ALA A 291 25.04 16.85 5.13
N ARG A 292 25.75 17.81 5.74
CA ARG A 292 26.77 17.53 6.77
C ARG A 292 26.19 17.79 8.16
N THR A 293 25.84 16.72 8.87
CA THR A 293 25.23 16.76 10.22
C THR A 293 26.06 15.95 11.24
N PRO A 294 27.30 16.36 11.55
CA PRO A 294 28.21 15.58 12.39
C PRO A 294 27.69 15.32 13.81
N LYS A 295 26.93 16.24 14.43
CA LYS A 295 26.38 16.03 15.76
C LYS A 295 25.24 15.00 15.75
N LEU A 296 24.39 15.03 14.73
CA LEU A 296 23.38 14.01 14.51
C LEU A 296 24.02 12.64 14.27
N HIS A 297 25.07 12.56 13.46
CA HIS A 297 25.82 11.32 13.23
C HIS A 297 26.49 10.81 14.52
N ALA A 298 27.03 11.70 15.36
CA ALA A 298 27.58 11.32 16.66
C ALA A 298 26.51 10.71 17.59
N PHE A 299 25.31 11.28 17.62
CA PHE A 299 24.17 10.72 18.35
C PHE A 299 23.79 9.32 17.85
N LEU A 300 23.75 9.09 16.53
CA LEU A 300 23.55 7.75 15.97
C LEU A 300 24.66 6.77 16.34
N GLY A 301 25.92 7.24 16.37
CA GLY A 301 27.08 6.44 16.77
C GLY A 301 26.97 5.92 18.20
N GLU A 302 26.47 6.75 19.12
CA GLU A 302 26.18 6.35 20.51
C GLU A 302 25.09 5.27 20.60
N LEU A 303 24.14 5.29 19.67
CA LEU A 303 23.09 4.28 19.54
C LEU A 303 23.54 3.02 18.79
N GLY A 304 24.79 2.96 18.33
CA GLY A 304 25.36 1.81 17.64
C GLY A 304 25.14 1.80 16.13
N VAL A 305 24.84 2.93 15.52
CA VAL A 305 24.75 3.07 14.06
C VAL A 305 25.74 4.10 13.55
N LYS A 306 26.59 3.71 12.60
CA LYS A 306 27.50 4.62 11.91
C LYS A 306 27.03 4.82 10.47
N VAL A 307 26.80 6.07 10.10
CA VAL A 307 26.50 6.47 8.72
C VAL A 307 27.82 6.65 7.99
N ASN A 308 28.03 5.90 6.91
CA ASN A 308 29.26 5.99 6.13
C ASN A 308 29.21 7.20 5.20
N ASP A 309 30.37 7.81 4.95
CA ASP A 309 30.51 8.91 4.00
C ASP A 309 30.71 8.37 2.58
N ASP A 310 29.71 7.63 2.10
CA ASP A 310 29.68 7.03 0.77
C ASP A 310 28.36 7.31 0.06
N ARG A 311 28.30 7.00 -1.23
CA ARG A 311 27.05 6.99 -2.00
C ARG A 311 26.87 5.68 -2.70
N LEU A 312 25.70 5.08 -2.53
CA LEU A 312 25.35 3.87 -3.23
C LEU A 312 25.20 4.17 -4.72
N MET A 313 25.91 3.40 -5.53
CA MET A 313 25.85 3.47 -6.99
C MET A 313 25.70 2.07 -7.56
N ALA A 314 25.01 1.97 -8.69
CA ALA A 314 24.99 0.77 -9.51
C ALA A 314 25.15 1.12 -10.98
N ASN A 315 25.73 0.18 -11.72
CA ASN A 315 25.85 0.25 -13.16
C ASN A 315 24.73 -0.59 -13.78
N VAL A 316 23.79 0.05 -14.48
CA VAL A 316 22.71 -0.63 -15.21
C VAL A 316 23.01 -0.63 -16.70
N LYS A 317 22.86 -1.79 -17.33
CA LYS A 317 22.98 -1.90 -18.79
C LYS A 317 21.66 -1.44 -19.41
N THR A 318 21.67 -0.30 -20.09
CA THR A 318 20.56 0.06 -20.97
C THR A 318 20.66 -0.80 -22.23
N GLY A 319 19.53 -1.09 -22.89
CA GLY A 319 19.46 -2.06 -24.00
C GLY A 319 20.35 -1.74 -25.21
N ILE A 320 21.06 -0.61 -25.22
CA ILE A 320 21.92 -0.12 -26.31
C ILE A 320 23.39 -0.04 -25.87
N GLN A 321 23.93 -1.07 -25.20
CA GLN A 321 25.34 -1.16 -24.77
C GLN A 321 25.88 0.00 -23.89
N GLU A 322 25.06 1.00 -23.57
CA GLU A 322 25.38 2.06 -22.64
C GLU A 322 25.15 1.56 -21.21
N VAL A 323 26.19 1.71 -20.40
CA VAL A 323 26.09 1.50 -18.96
C VAL A 323 25.68 2.85 -18.38
N ALA A 324 24.43 2.97 -17.95
CA ALA A 324 23.99 4.13 -17.20
C ALA A 324 24.32 3.90 -15.72
N ARG A 325 24.90 4.90 -15.06
CA ARG A 325 25.10 4.85 -13.62
C ARG A 325 23.86 5.40 -12.93
N VAL A 326 23.29 4.63 -12.02
CA VAL A 326 22.13 5.02 -11.22
C VAL A 326 22.54 5.24 -9.78
N ARG A 327 22.02 6.31 -9.19
CA ARG A 327 22.15 6.62 -7.76
C ARG A 327 20.92 6.16 -6.97
N ASP A 328 19.81 5.93 -7.67
CA ASP A 328 18.60 5.35 -7.09
C ASP A 328 18.88 3.91 -6.67
N VAL A 329 18.51 3.59 -5.44
CA VAL A 329 18.79 2.28 -4.84
C VAL A 329 17.54 1.44 -4.85
N LEU A 330 17.59 0.26 -5.47
CA LEU A 330 16.58 -0.76 -5.24
C LEU A 330 16.86 -1.44 -3.90
N GLY A 331 16.03 -1.14 -2.91
CA GLY A 331 16.13 -1.72 -1.57
C GLY A 331 15.33 -3.01 -1.44
N ARG A 332 15.94 -4.00 -0.79
CA ARG A 332 15.31 -5.23 -0.31
C ARG A 332 15.03 -5.11 1.18
N PHE A 333 13.81 -5.44 1.58
CA PHE A 333 13.42 -5.51 2.98
C PHE A 333 13.80 -6.84 3.65
N LEU A 334 14.15 -6.79 4.93
CA LEU A 334 14.58 -7.95 5.72
C LEU A 334 13.44 -8.51 6.60
N PRO A 335 13.45 -9.82 6.94
CA PRO A 335 12.31 -10.49 7.58
C PRO A 335 12.20 -10.29 9.11
N ASP A 336 13.26 -9.82 9.75
CA ASP A 336 13.42 -9.93 11.21
C ASP A 336 12.60 -8.89 12.00
N SER A 337 12.23 -7.78 11.36
CA SER A 337 11.43 -6.73 11.98
C SER A 337 9.93 -6.85 11.66
N PRO A 338 9.03 -6.55 12.63
CA PRO A 338 7.60 -6.42 12.36
C PRO A 338 7.28 -5.43 11.23
N ILE A 339 8.09 -4.37 11.08
CA ILE A 339 7.93 -3.34 10.04
C ILE A 339 8.02 -3.94 8.63
N THR A 340 8.98 -4.83 8.43
CA THR A 340 9.42 -5.27 7.09
C THR A 340 9.07 -6.71 6.76
N ARG A 341 8.62 -7.52 7.74
CA ARG A 341 8.27 -8.94 7.55
C ARG A 341 7.33 -9.22 6.38
N ARG A 342 6.45 -8.28 6.01
CA ARG A 342 5.50 -8.41 4.90
C ARG A 342 5.97 -7.80 3.58
N LEU A 343 7.12 -7.13 3.61
CA LEU A 343 7.74 -6.49 2.45
C LEU A 343 8.95 -7.29 1.94
N VAL A 344 9.27 -8.45 2.52
CA VAL A 344 10.50 -9.23 2.24
C VAL A 344 10.66 -9.63 0.77
N GLU A 345 9.56 -9.99 0.11
CA GLU A 345 9.53 -10.37 -1.31
C GLU A 345 9.44 -9.15 -2.24
N VAL A 346 9.21 -7.98 -1.66
CA VAL A 346 8.99 -6.73 -2.39
C VAL A 346 10.31 -5.95 -2.44
N ARG A 347 10.49 -5.19 -3.52
CA ARG A 347 11.57 -4.21 -3.66
C ARG A 347 10.96 -2.82 -3.72
N ALA A 348 11.60 -1.87 -3.05
CA ALA A 348 11.21 -0.47 -3.10
C ALA A 348 12.36 0.34 -3.69
N PRO A 349 12.08 1.26 -4.63
CA PRO A 349 13.07 2.24 -5.03
C PRO A 349 13.25 3.29 -3.92
N PHE A 350 14.50 3.50 -3.53
CA PHE A 350 14.94 4.62 -2.71
C PHE A 350 15.54 5.65 -3.66
N LEU A 351 14.69 6.51 -4.21
CA LEU A 351 15.09 7.54 -5.17
C LEU A 351 16.04 8.55 -4.50
N GLY A 352 17.01 9.03 -5.24
CA GLY A 352 18.01 9.98 -4.77
C GLY A 352 19.18 9.34 -4.04
N ALA A 353 20.00 10.19 -3.42
CA ALA A 353 21.23 9.77 -2.77
C ALA A 353 20.96 8.92 -1.53
N THR A 354 21.67 7.79 -1.44
CA THR A 354 21.60 6.86 -0.30
C THR A 354 23.03 6.52 0.16
N SER A 355 23.24 6.38 1.46
CA SER A 355 24.53 5.95 2.05
C SER A 355 24.40 4.63 2.79
N SER A 356 25.52 3.92 2.97
CA SER A 356 25.54 2.67 3.72
C SER A 356 25.58 2.92 5.23
N LEU A 357 24.99 1.99 5.98
CA LEU A 357 24.93 2.00 7.44
C LEU A 357 25.69 0.81 8.02
N ASP A 358 26.70 1.11 8.84
CA ASP A 358 27.38 0.13 9.68
C ASP A 358 26.59 0.00 10.99
N LEU A 359 26.07 -1.20 11.23
CA LEU A 359 25.31 -1.52 12.43
C LEU A 359 26.22 -2.27 13.40
N ALA A 360 26.39 -1.75 14.61
CA ALA A 360 27.09 -2.48 15.66
C ALA A 360 26.36 -3.81 15.91
N ALA A 361 27.13 -4.89 15.98
CA ALA A 361 26.59 -6.18 16.38
C ALA A 361 25.90 -6.04 17.75
N ALA A 362 24.81 -6.79 17.96
CA ALA A 362 24.15 -6.85 19.24
C ALA A 362 25.15 -7.39 20.28
N ASP A 363 25.76 -6.48 21.04
CA ASP A 363 26.75 -6.81 22.05
C ASP A 363 26.06 -7.01 23.40
N PRO A 364 26.03 -8.24 23.95
CA PRO A 364 25.42 -8.52 25.25
C PRO A 364 26.11 -7.80 26.42
N SER A 365 27.32 -7.25 26.20
CA SER A 365 28.13 -6.57 27.21
C SER A 365 28.00 -5.05 27.21
N ARG A 366 27.24 -4.46 26.28
CA ARG A 366 26.91 -3.03 26.33
C ARG A 366 25.95 -2.75 27.50
N PRO A 367 26.24 -1.75 28.36
CA PRO A 367 25.44 -1.44 29.54
C PRO A 367 24.05 -0.86 29.23
N SER A 368 23.73 -0.63 27.96
CA SER A 368 22.43 -0.13 27.51
C SER A 368 21.74 -1.23 26.70
N ASN A 369 20.53 -1.62 27.11
CA ASN A 369 19.62 -2.57 26.42
C ASN A 369 19.17 -2.04 25.03
N ILE A 370 20.11 -1.71 24.15
CA ILE A 370 19.88 -1.15 22.82
C ILE A 370 20.01 -2.28 21.80
N LYS A 371 18.92 -2.57 21.11
CA LYS A 371 18.83 -3.55 20.04
C LYS A 371 18.79 -2.81 18.71
N VAL A 372 19.83 -2.97 17.89
CA VAL A 372 19.89 -2.46 16.52
C VAL A 372 19.59 -3.60 15.56
N GLN A 373 18.69 -3.39 14.61
CA GLN A 373 18.33 -4.39 13.58
C GLN A 373 18.26 -3.73 12.21
N PRO A 374 18.82 -4.34 11.16
CA PRO A 374 18.66 -3.85 9.80
C PRO A 374 17.22 -4.05 9.31
N LEU A 375 16.67 -3.07 8.58
CA LEU A 375 15.32 -3.11 8.00
C LEU A 375 15.37 -3.31 6.48
N ALA A 376 16.29 -2.62 5.81
CA ALA A 376 16.46 -2.70 4.37
C ALA A 376 17.94 -2.68 3.97
N GLN A 377 18.25 -3.40 2.90
CA GLN A 377 19.57 -3.48 2.28
C GLN A 377 19.48 -3.15 0.80
N ALA A 378 20.53 -2.56 0.23
CA ALA A 378 20.63 -2.44 -1.21
C ALA A 378 20.65 -3.82 -1.88
N GLU A 379 20.06 -3.93 -3.06
CA GLU A 379 20.13 -5.15 -3.87
C GLU A 379 21.57 -5.48 -4.30
N LYS A 380 21.77 -6.71 -4.80
CA LYS A 380 23.08 -7.10 -5.32
C LYS A 380 23.45 -6.25 -6.54
N GLY A 381 24.70 -5.79 -6.59
CA GLY A 381 25.24 -4.98 -7.69
C GLY A 381 25.43 -3.50 -7.36
N TYR A 382 25.04 -3.07 -6.16
CA TYR A 382 25.38 -1.75 -5.62
C TYR A 382 26.70 -1.79 -4.84
N TRP A 383 27.48 -0.71 -4.91
CA TRP A 383 28.63 -0.45 -4.04
C TRP A 383 28.52 0.95 -3.41
N GLY A 384 29.15 1.15 -2.25
CA GLY A 384 29.28 2.46 -1.61
C GLY A 384 30.51 3.20 -2.12
N GLU A 385 30.31 4.15 -3.04
CA GLU A 385 31.37 4.99 -3.61
C GLU A 385 31.81 6.08 -2.63
N ALA A 386 33.09 6.06 -2.25
CA ALA A 386 33.65 7.05 -1.32
C ALA A 386 33.99 8.38 -2.02
N ASP A 387 34.38 8.37 -3.31
CA ASP A 387 34.72 9.57 -4.07
C ASP A 387 33.55 10.05 -4.96
N TYR A 388 32.37 10.13 -4.34
CA TYR A 388 31.10 10.32 -5.03
C TYR A 388 30.90 11.72 -5.65
N ASN A 389 31.83 12.65 -5.44
CA ASN A 389 31.83 14.01 -5.99
C ASN A 389 32.69 14.13 -7.27
N SER A 390 33.44 13.09 -7.64
CA SER A 390 34.23 13.11 -8.86
C SER A 390 33.31 13.12 -10.10
N GLU A 391 33.63 13.97 -11.08
CA GLU A 391 32.98 13.95 -12.40
C GLU A 391 33.65 12.96 -13.37
N ASP A 392 34.78 12.37 -12.96
CA ASP A 392 35.51 11.40 -13.77
C ASP A 392 34.87 10.01 -13.65
N GLU A 393 34.29 9.54 -14.75
CA GLU A 393 33.63 8.24 -14.83
C GLU A 393 34.55 7.05 -14.50
N THR A 394 35.87 7.23 -14.63
CA THR A 394 36.88 6.21 -14.33
C THR A 394 37.16 6.09 -12.83
N VAL A 395 36.93 7.15 -12.05
CA VAL A 395 37.14 7.19 -10.59
C VAL A 395 35.94 6.61 -9.83
N LEU A 396 34.76 6.72 -10.43
CA LEU A 396 33.49 6.22 -9.91
C LEU A 396 33.25 4.74 -10.29
N GLN A 397 34.29 3.92 -10.22
CA GLN A 397 34.22 2.47 -10.38
C GLN A 397 34.60 1.80 -9.07
N TYR A 398 33.93 0.68 -8.76
CA TYR A 398 34.21 -0.08 -7.55
C TYR A 398 35.71 -0.37 -7.39
N THR A 399 36.26 0.14 -6.29
CA THR A 399 37.66 0.03 -5.91
C THR A 399 37.79 -0.81 -4.64
N PRO A 400 38.30 -2.05 -4.73
CA PRO A 400 38.48 -2.93 -3.58
C PRO A 400 39.33 -2.29 -2.47
N GLY A 401 38.84 -2.33 -1.23
CA GLY A 401 39.52 -1.78 -0.05
C GLY A 401 39.33 -0.28 0.17
N ARG A 402 38.77 0.45 -0.80
CA ARG A 402 38.33 1.85 -0.64
C ARG A 402 36.81 1.94 -0.49
N ASP A 403 36.09 1.20 -1.33
CA ASP A 403 34.64 1.27 -1.42
C ASP A 403 33.98 0.17 -0.58
N HIS A 404 32.80 0.47 -0.05
CA HIS A 404 32.04 -0.48 0.75
C HIS A 404 31.31 -1.48 -0.15
N ASP A 405 31.48 -2.77 0.12
CA ASP A 405 30.80 -3.87 -0.57
C ASP A 405 29.66 -4.45 0.29
N ALA A 406 28.79 -5.26 -0.32
CA ALA A 406 27.63 -5.86 0.31
C ALA A 406 27.97 -6.70 1.56
N PRO A 407 27.11 -6.72 2.60
CA PRO A 407 25.76 -6.13 2.63
C PRO A 407 25.75 -4.63 2.96
N LEU A 408 25.10 -3.84 2.10
CA LEU A 408 24.92 -2.40 2.29
C LEU A 408 23.55 -2.14 2.94
N ASN A 409 23.54 -1.93 4.25
CA ASN A 409 22.30 -1.56 4.96
C ASN A 409 21.94 -0.10 4.64
N ILE A 410 20.67 0.17 4.37
CA ILE A 410 20.16 1.52 4.06
C ILE A 410 19.07 1.98 5.04
N ALA A 411 18.53 1.06 5.84
CA ALA A 411 17.60 1.37 6.90
C ALA A 411 17.82 0.44 8.10
N ALA A 412 17.57 0.97 9.30
CA ALA A 412 17.70 0.23 10.56
C ALA A 412 16.65 0.67 11.59
N SER A 413 16.28 -0.23 12.48
CA SER A 413 15.51 0.08 13.68
C SER A 413 16.40 -0.03 14.91
N ILE A 414 16.23 0.88 15.85
CA ILE A 414 16.91 0.92 17.14
C ILE A 414 15.83 0.88 18.23
N GLU A 415 15.94 -0.04 19.17
CA GLU A 415 15.04 -0.13 20.30
C GLU A 415 15.82 -0.17 21.62
N LYS A 416 15.47 0.69 22.57
CA LYS A 416 16.08 0.77 23.90
C LYS A 416 15.04 0.47 24.98
N GLY A 417 15.33 -0.51 25.85
CA GLY A 417 14.52 -0.78 27.05
C GLY A 417 13.27 -1.65 26.85
N GLY A 418 13.16 -2.36 25.72
CA GLY A 418 12.11 -3.37 25.49
C GLY A 418 12.42 -4.67 26.23
N SER A 419 11.40 -5.28 26.87
CA SER A 419 11.49 -6.67 27.33
C SER A 419 11.43 -7.58 26.10
N GLY A 420 12.27 -8.62 26.02
CA GLY A 420 12.23 -9.63 24.94
C GLY A 420 11.00 -10.55 24.96
N ASP A 421 9.95 -10.18 25.69
CA ASP A 421 8.69 -10.89 25.82
C ASP A 421 7.56 -10.04 25.21
N ASP A 422 7.03 -10.47 24.06
CA ASP A 422 5.93 -9.81 23.32
C ASP A 422 4.66 -9.58 24.16
N ARG A 423 4.55 -10.21 25.34
CA ARG A 423 3.41 -10.10 26.26
C ARG A 423 3.51 -8.95 27.24
N VAL A 424 4.70 -8.36 27.42
CA VAL A 424 4.92 -7.21 28.30
C VAL A 424 5.45 -6.04 27.46
N GLN A 425 4.53 -5.20 26.98
CA GLN A 425 4.87 -3.91 26.36
C GLN A 425 5.44 -2.96 27.42
N ALA A 426 6.68 -3.18 27.82
CA ALA A 426 7.45 -2.15 28.52
C ALA A 426 7.64 -0.98 27.55
N ALA A 427 7.44 0.24 28.04
CA ALA A 427 7.66 1.43 27.22
C ALA A 427 9.14 1.53 26.84
N SER A 428 9.42 1.40 25.54
CA SER A 428 10.76 1.46 24.96
C SER A 428 10.93 2.73 24.12
N SER A 429 12.16 3.25 24.07
CA SER A 429 12.55 4.25 23.08
C SER A 429 12.76 3.52 21.76
N ARG A 430 12.19 4.05 20.67
CA ARG A 430 12.22 3.41 19.35
C ARG A 430 12.66 4.41 18.30
N MET A 431 13.57 4.02 17.42
CA MET A 431 13.96 4.84 16.29
C MET A 431 13.93 4.00 15.02
N VAL A 432 13.43 4.58 13.94
CA VAL A 432 13.59 4.06 12.59
C VAL A 432 14.47 5.05 11.85
N LEU A 433 15.61 4.56 11.36
CA LEU A 433 16.58 5.32 10.59
C LEU A 433 16.56 4.85 9.15
N VAL A 434 16.52 5.80 8.20
CA VAL A 434 16.73 5.55 6.78
C VAL A 434 17.77 6.54 6.27
N SER A 435 18.78 6.06 5.54
CA SER A 435 19.85 6.88 4.97
C SER A 435 19.46 7.59 3.68
N ASN A 436 18.16 7.90 3.52
CA ASN A 436 17.59 8.57 2.38
C ASN A 436 16.30 9.25 2.83
N ALA A 437 16.17 10.55 2.59
CA ALA A 437 14.95 11.33 2.86
C ALA A 437 14.13 11.61 1.60
N THR A 438 14.72 11.48 0.41
CA THR A 438 14.07 11.74 -0.87
C THR A 438 13.05 10.65 -1.23
N PHE A 439 13.18 9.43 -0.72
CA PHE A 439 12.24 8.34 -1.01
C PHE A 439 10.83 8.55 -0.45
N VAL A 440 10.65 9.51 0.49
CA VAL A 440 9.33 9.87 1.02
C VAL A 440 8.73 11.13 0.40
N GLN A 441 9.40 11.70 -0.61
CA GLN A 441 8.84 12.80 -1.39
C GLN A 441 7.82 12.27 -2.40
N ASP A 442 6.90 13.14 -2.80
CA ASP A 442 5.76 12.81 -3.67
C ASP A 442 6.20 12.21 -5.00
N ASN A 443 7.34 12.64 -5.55
CA ASN A 443 7.90 12.07 -6.78
C ASN A 443 8.27 10.58 -6.65
N ALA A 444 8.66 10.13 -5.47
CA ALA A 444 8.96 8.73 -5.18
C ALA A 444 7.68 7.95 -4.82
N LEU A 445 6.85 8.52 -3.93
CA LEU A 445 5.66 7.84 -3.39
C LEU A 445 4.51 7.70 -4.40
N THR A 446 4.47 8.56 -5.42
CA THR A 446 3.46 8.43 -6.51
C THR A 446 3.81 7.34 -7.51
N GLN A 447 5.07 6.92 -7.60
CA GLN A 447 5.49 5.84 -8.50
C GLN A 447 5.23 4.46 -7.90
N ASP A 448 5.40 4.32 -6.58
CA ASP A 448 5.50 3.01 -5.94
C ASP A 448 4.91 3.01 -4.52
N GLN A 449 3.92 2.13 -4.27
CA GLN A 449 3.20 2.05 -2.99
C GLN A 449 4.04 1.44 -1.85
N GLN A 450 5.11 0.72 -2.17
CA GLN A 450 5.96 -0.01 -1.24
C GLN A 450 6.67 0.94 -0.26
N GLY A 451 7.05 2.13 -0.72
CA GLY A 451 7.62 3.19 0.13
C GLY A 451 6.62 3.68 1.17
N LEU A 452 5.36 3.89 0.78
CA LEU A 452 4.28 4.24 1.70
C LEU A 452 4.03 3.15 2.74
N ASP A 453 3.97 1.89 2.32
CA ASP A 453 3.78 0.76 3.24
C ASP A 453 4.92 0.65 4.26
N PHE A 454 6.16 0.90 3.83
CA PHE A 454 7.32 0.89 4.72
C PHE A 454 7.28 2.03 5.74
N VAL A 455 6.99 3.26 5.32
CA VAL A 455 6.89 4.40 6.24
C VAL A 455 5.68 4.25 7.16
N SER A 456 4.54 3.78 6.66
CA SER A 456 3.36 3.41 7.45
C SER A 456 3.71 2.41 8.54
N GLY A 457 4.37 1.31 8.17
CA GLY A 457 4.80 0.27 9.10
C GLY A 457 5.75 0.83 10.15
N SER A 458 6.66 1.71 9.74
CA SER A 458 7.63 2.38 10.61
C SER A 458 6.93 3.29 11.63
N VAL A 459 6.04 4.17 11.18
CA VAL A 459 5.29 5.09 12.06
C VAL A 459 4.38 4.31 13.02
N ASN A 460 3.67 3.27 12.55
CA ASN A 460 2.84 2.46 13.42
C ASN A 460 3.65 1.67 14.45
N TRP A 461 4.82 1.15 14.08
CA TRP A 461 5.73 0.50 15.03
C TRP A 461 6.26 1.48 16.09
N LEU A 462 6.67 2.68 15.66
CA LEU A 462 7.08 3.77 16.56
C LEU A 462 5.93 4.16 17.50
N MET A 463 4.67 4.15 17.03
CA MET A 463 3.51 4.48 17.85
C MET A 463 2.97 3.32 18.72
N ASN A 464 3.62 2.15 18.73
CA ASN A 464 3.13 0.91 19.38
C ASN A 464 1.78 0.41 18.83
N ARG A 465 1.50 0.66 17.55
CA ARG A 465 0.30 0.23 16.82
C ARG A 465 0.63 -0.97 15.93
N GLU A 466 1.27 -1.98 16.50
CA GLU A 466 1.82 -3.11 15.72
C GLU A 466 0.76 -3.91 14.96
N GLN A 467 -0.47 -3.95 15.48
CA GLN A 467 -1.64 -4.52 14.80
C GLN A 467 -2.01 -3.80 13.49
N LEU A 468 -1.60 -2.53 13.33
CA LEU A 468 -1.81 -1.72 12.12
C LEU A 468 -0.64 -1.80 11.13
N ILE A 469 0.46 -2.48 11.47
CA ILE A 469 1.60 -2.62 10.56
C ILE A 469 1.27 -3.63 9.47
N GLY A 470 1.29 -3.22 8.21
CA GLY A 470 1.36 -4.11 7.04
C GLY A 470 0.82 -3.40 5.81
N ILE A 471 0.52 -4.18 4.77
CA ILE A 471 0.11 -3.62 3.47
C ILE A 471 -1.16 -2.80 3.67
N ALA A 472 -1.06 -1.51 3.37
CA ALA A 472 -2.14 -0.56 3.53
C ALA A 472 -3.24 -0.80 2.49
N PRO A 473 -4.43 -0.21 2.70
CA PRO A 473 -5.44 -0.14 1.66
C PRO A 473 -4.84 0.36 0.34
N LYS A 474 -5.18 -0.32 -0.75
CA LYS A 474 -4.62 -0.04 -2.08
C LYS A 474 -5.01 1.38 -2.50
N VAL A 475 -4.01 2.22 -2.78
CA VAL A 475 -4.25 3.52 -3.42
C VAL A 475 -4.43 3.25 -4.92
N PRO A 476 -5.51 3.72 -5.56
CA PRO A 476 -5.71 3.48 -6.98
C PRO A 476 -4.59 4.11 -7.80
N THR A 477 -3.83 3.28 -8.50
CA THR A 477 -2.93 3.72 -9.57
C THR A 477 -3.76 3.95 -10.82
N THR A 478 -3.72 5.16 -11.36
CA THR A 478 -4.23 5.41 -12.70
C THR A 478 -3.30 4.70 -13.67
N LEU A 479 -3.74 3.55 -14.19
CA LEU A 479 -3.08 2.88 -15.31
C LEU A 479 -3.21 3.79 -16.53
N THR A 480 -2.27 4.72 -16.69
CA THR A 480 -2.14 5.47 -17.93
C THR A 480 -1.52 4.53 -18.94
N PHE A 481 -2.33 4.11 -19.92
CA PHE A 481 -1.87 3.28 -21.00
C PHE A 481 -1.09 4.17 -21.98
N SER A 482 0.19 4.44 -21.70
CA SER A 482 1.07 5.12 -22.64
C SER A 482 1.62 4.08 -23.62
N LEU A 483 1.00 3.99 -24.80
CA LEU A 483 1.56 3.23 -25.89
C LEU A 483 2.76 4.01 -26.44
N ASP A 484 3.96 3.45 -26.33
CA ASP A 484 5.12 3.92 -27.11
C ASP A 484 4.76 4.00 -28.61
N GLU A 485 5.41 4.87 -29.37
CA GLU A 485 5.11 5.10 -30.79
C GLU A 485 5.12 3.80 -31.60
N ASN A 486 5.98 2.85 -31.21
CA ASN A 486 6.05 1.52 -31.80
C ASN A 486 4.81 0.67 -31.50
N ALA A 487 4.32 0.71 -30.26
CA ALA A 487 3.14 -0.01 -29.84
C ALA A 487 1.88 0.57 -30.51
N MET A 488 1.81 1.90 -30.62
CA MET A 488 0.77 2.61 -31.37
C MET A 488 0.77 2.24 -32.87
N ARG A 489 1.96 2.19 -33.49
CA ARG A 489 2.13 1.77 -34.89
C ARG A 489 1.71 0.32 -35.11
N ASN A 490 2.11 -0.59 -34.23
CA ASN A 490 1.74 -2.01 -34.34
C ASN A 490 0.24 -2.22 -34.12
N LEU A 491 -0.35 -1.54 -33.13
CA LEU A 491 -1.79 -1.57 -32.89
C LEU A 491 -2.57 -1.10 -34.12
N ARG A 492 -2.09 -0.05 -34.81
CA ARG A 492 -2.70 0.41 -36.07
C ARG A 492 -2.71 -0.67 -37.15
N TRP A 493 -1.61 -1.42 -37.34
CA TRP A 493 -1.57 -2.50 -38.34
C TRP A 493 -2.46 -3.68 -37.96
N VAL A 494 -2.53 -4.04 -36.67
CA VAL A 494 -3.42 -5.10 -36.18
C VAL A 494 -4.88 -4.73 -36.40
N VAL A 495 -5.28 -3.51 -36.04
CA VAL A 495 -6.68 -3.07 -36.17
C VAL A 495 -7.07 -2.86 -37.64
N LEU A 496 -6.20 -2.25 -38.45
CA LEU A 496 -6.54 -1.90 -39.83
C LEU A 496 -6.45 -3.09 -40.81
N PHE A 497 -5.55 -4.05 -40.56
CA PHE A 497 -5.33 -5.17 -41.48
C PHE A 497 -5.70 -6.52 -40.88
N LEU A 498 -5.23 -6.86 -39.67
CA LEU A 498 -5.47 -8.19 -39.11
C LEU A 498 -6.96 -8.43 -38.80
N MET A 499 -7.61 -7.48 -38.15
CA MET A 499 -9.02 -7.58 -37.77
C MET A 499 -9.97 -7.75 -38.98
N PRO A 500 -9.88 -6.98 -40.07
CA PRO A 500 -10.70 -7.21 -41.27
C PRO A 500 -10.24 -8.39 -42.14
N LEU A 501 -8.97 -8.81 -42.04
CA LEU A 501 -8.49 -9.99 -42.75
C LEU A 501 -9.11 -11.29 -42.21
N ILE A 502 -9.37 -11.38 -40.91
CA ILE A 502 -10.02 -12.56 -40.30
C ILE A 502 -11.39 -12.87 -40.95
N PRO A 503 -12.38 -11.96 -41.00
CA PRO A 503 -13.65 -12.21 -41.67
C PRO A 503 -13.49 -12.36 -43.19
N ALA A 504 -12.51 -11.70 -43.82
CA ALA A 504 -12.23 -11.89 -45.26
C ALA A 504 -11.74 -13.32 -45.57
N ILE A 505 -10.83 -13.87 -44.76
CA ILE A 505 -10.35 -15.25 -44.87
C ILE A 505 -11.48 -16.24 -44.59
N ILE A 506 -12.29 -15.99 -43.55
CA ILE A 506 -13.47 -16.83 -43.27
C ILE A 506 -14.46 -16.79 -44.44
N GLY A 507 -14.71 -15.62 -45.03
CA GLY A 507 -15.56 -15.45 -46.20
C GLY A 507 -15.02 -16.19 -47.43
N LEU A 508 -13.72 -16.11 -47.69
CA LEU A 508 -13.03 -16.84 -48.75
C LEU A 508 -13.08 -18.36 -48.54
N ALA A 509 -12.86 -18.83 -47.33
CA ALA A 509 -12.94 -20.25 -46.98
C ALA A 509 -14.38 -20.80 -47.17
N VAL A 510 -15.39 -20.03 -46.78
CA VAL A 510 -16.80 -20.39 -47.00
C VAL A 510 -17.14 -20.38 -48.49
N TRP A 511 -16.64 -19.40 -49.25
CA TRP A 511 -16.84 -19.33 -50.70
C TRP A 511 -16.20 -20.51 -51.44
N TRP A 512 -14.97 -20.90 -51.09
CA TRP A 512 -14.31 -22.06 -51.67
C TRP A 512 -15.02 -23.37 -51.32
N ARG A 513 -15.48 -23.54 -50.08
CA ARG A 513 -16.23 -24.73 -49.65
C ARG A 513 -17.61 -24.84 -50.30
N ARG A 514 -18.16 -23.74 -50.85
CA ARG A 514 -19.41 -23.75 -51.63
C ARG A 514 -19.20 -24.04 -53.12
N ARG A 515 -17.97 -23.89 -53.62
CA ARG A 515 -17.61 -24.13 -55.03
C ARG A 515 -17.05 -25.53 -55.27
N ALA A 516 -16.37 -26.10 -54.27
CA ALA A 516 -16.10 -27.54 -54.18
C ALA A 516 -17.38 -28.27 -53.77
#